data_AF-A0AAJ1ZE58-F1
#
_entry.id   AF-A0AAJ1ZE58-F1
#
_cell.length_a   1.000
_cell.length_b   1.000
_cell.length_c   1.000
_cell.angle_alpha   90.00
_cell.angle_beta   90.00
_cell.angle_gamma   90.00
#
_symmetry.space_group_name_H-M   'P 1'
#
loop_
_entity.id
_entity.type
_entity.pdbx_description
1 polymer ?
#
loop_
_entity_poly.entity_id
_entity_poly.type
_entity_poly.pdbx_seq_one_letter_code
_entity_poly.pdbx_strand_id
1 'polypeptide(L)'
;MNVILLCHAATHAMKAARFPTGDEPAEHDQLMHLQFPRGYPVMSSPAAAARQTAAWITSQFTTDPAFDDIDYGRWRGHAVREIAQQEPENVAAWLSDVNARSHGGESIAVLAERVGQALERIANDASHECCVVVTHAIVVKAALALVRGEPLASLLKMDLMPLSSIWLDYDAAQGTWSTRNFDASVRLKRIDSA
;
A
#
# COMPACT_ATOMS: atom_id res chain seq x y z
N MET A 1 -15.95 5.18 12.23
CA MET A 1 -15.25 5.72 11.03
C MET A 1 -14.77 4.54 10.21
N ASN A 2 -14.89 4.59 8.89
CA ASN A 2 -14.43 3.52 8.00
C ASN A 2 -13.34 4.05 7.05
N VAL A 3 -12.35 3.23 6.73
CA VAL A 3 -11.30 3.55 5.76
C VAL A 3 -11.19 2.43 4.75
N ILE A 4 -11.31 2.79 3.47
CA ILE A 4 -11.10 1.87 2.37
C ILE A 4 -9.69 2.13 1.83
N LEU A 5 -8.77 1.20 2.03
CA LEU A 5 -7.44 1.28 1.41
C LEU A 5 -7.49 0.53 0.08
N LEU A 6 -7.19 1.23 -1.01
CA LEU A 6 -7.23 0.72 -2.37
C LEU A 6 -5.82 0.75 -2.97
N CYS A 7 -5.32 -0.39 -3.45
CA CYS A 7 -4.09 -0.43 -4.24
C CYS A 7 -4.29 0.32 -5.56
N HIS A 8 -3.31 1.11 -5.99
CA HIS A 8 -3.36 1.78 -7.29
C HIS A 8 -3.36 0.76 -8.44
N ALA A 9 -3.74 1.21 -9.64
CA ALA A 9 -3.68 0.41 -10.86
C ALA A 9 -2.26 -0.03 -11.22
N ALA A 10 -2.15 -1.13 -11.98
CA ALA A 10 -0.86 -1.62 -12.42
C ALA A 10 -0.05 -0.54 -13.14
N THR A 11 1.26 -0.63 -13.06
CA THR A 11 2.18 0.21 -13.83
C THR A 11 3.09 -0.66 -14.69
N HIS A 12 3.72 -0.04 -15.69
CA HIS A 12 4.69 -0.73 -16.51
C HIS A 12 5.88 -1.24 -15.69
N ALA A 13 6.34 -0.49 -14.69
CA ALA A 13 7.43 -0.91 -13.80
C ALA A 13 7.10 -2.20 -13.06
N MET A 14 5.86 -2.36 -12.58
CA MET A 14 5.40 -3.61 -11.96
C MET A 14 5.44 -4.78 -12.95
N LYS A 15 4.90 -4.59 -14.17
CA LYS A 15 4.91 -5.62 -15.23
C LYS A 15 6.33 -5.99 -15.66
N ALA A 16 7.26 -5.04 -15.62
CA ALA A 16 8.67 -5.21 -15.95
C ALA A 16 9.55 -5.64 -14.76
N ALA A 17 8.97 -5.90 -13.58
CA ALA A 17 9.69 -6.25 -12.35
C ALA A 17 10.83 -5.26 -12.03
N ARG A 18 10.49 -3.97 -11.98
CA ARG A 18 11.37 -2.87 -11.58
C ARG A 18 10.92 -2.26 -10.26
N PHE A 19 11.88 -1.73 -9.49
CA PHE A 19 11.55 -0.87 -8.36
C PHE A 19 10.91 0.43 -8.87
N PRO A 20 9.81 0.90 -8.25
CA PRO A 20 9.08 2.07 -8.73
C PRO A 20 9.90 3.36 -8.54
N THR A 21 9.73 4.32 -9.45
CA THR A 21 10.23 5.69 -9.33
C THR A 21 9.18 6.64 -8.77
N GLY A 22 7.91 6.24 -8.72
CA GLY A 22 6.79 7.06 -8.26
C GLY A 22 6.18 7.94 -9.36
N ASP A 23 6.81 8.00 -10.54
CA ASP A 23 6.34 8.79 -11.69
C ASP A 23 5.61 7.94 -12.73
N GLU A 24 5.60 6.61 -12.56
CA GLU A 24 4.97 5.71 -13.52
C GLU A 24 3.45 5.93 -13.58
N PRO A 25 2.88 6.07 -14.78
CA PRO A 25 1.44 6.22 -14.94
C PRO A 25 0.71 4.91 -14.64
N ALA A 26 -0.54 5.03 -14.24
CA ALA A 26 -1.47 3.91 -14.12
C ALA A 26 -1.86 3.38 -15.51
N GLU A 27 -1.83 2.07 -15.67
CA GLU A 27 -2.29 1.39 -16.87
C GLU A 27 -3.82 1.26 -16.87
N HIS A 28 -4.42 1.61 -18.01
CA HIS A 28 -5.88 1.76 -18.15
C HIS A 28 -6.60 0.45 -18.52
N ASP A 29 -5.87 -0.62 -18.81
CA ASP A 29 -6.41 -1.94 -19.18
C ASP A 29 -7.21 -2.60 -18.05
N GLN A 30 -7.04 -2.14 -16.80
CA GLN A 30 -7.74 -2.66 -15.63
C GLN A 30 -9.01 -1.88 -15.24
N LEU A 31 -9.33 -0.80 -15.94
CA LEU A 31 -10.50 0.05 -15.63
C LEU A 31 -11.85 -0.63 -15.90
N MET A 32 -11.89 -1.54 -16.87
CA MET A 32 -13.14 -2.04 -17.47
C MET A 32 -14.01 -2.92 -16.55
N HIS A 33 -13.54 -3.27 -15.35
CA HIS A 33 -14.23 -4.19 -14.44
C HIS A 33 -14.38 -3.70 -12.99
N LEU A 34 -14.05 -2.43 -12.70
CA LEU A 34 -14.00 -1.96 -11.33
C LEU A 34 -15.18 -1.07 -10.95
N GLN A 35 -15.80 -1.41 -9.82
CA GLN A 35 -16.77 -0.57 -9.14
C GLN A 35 -16.05 0.09 -7.96
N PHE A 36 -15.85 1.41 -8.06
CA PHE A 36 -15.30 2.17 -6.96
C PHE A 36 -16.39 2.64 -5.99
N PRO A 37 -16.12 2.67 -4.68
CA PRO A 37 -16.96 3.38 -3.73
C PRO A 37 -17.08 4.85 -4.16
N ARG A 38 -18.32 5.33 -4.38
CA ARG A 38 -18.59 6.72 -4.75
C ARG A 38 -19.19 7.47 -3.55
N GLY A 39 -19.00 8.79 -3.55
CA GLY A 39 -19.60 9.67 -2.53
C GLY A 39 -18.81 9.79 -1.23
N TYR A 40 -17.63 9.16 -1.14
CA TYR A 40 -16.71 9.34 -0.02
C TYR A 40 -15.55 10.28 -0.41
N PRO A 41 -15.02 11.08 0.54
CA PRO A 41 -13.75 11.78 0.36
C PRO A 41 -12.64 10.80 -0.05
N VAL A 42 -11.80 11.24 -1.00
CA VAL A 42 -10.70 10.45 -1.53
C VAL A 42 -9.38 11.13 -1.19
N MET A 43 -8.46 10.33 -0.66
CA MET A 43 -7.06 10.67 -0.46
C MET A 43 -6.20 9.79 -1.37
N SER A 44 -5.03 10.26 -1.74
CA SER A 44 -4.10 9.53 -2.60
C SER A 44 -2.67 9.64 -2.09
N SER A 45 -1.88 8.58 -2.31
CA SER A 45 -0.43 8.68 -2.34
C SER A 45 0.02 9.73 -3.36
N PRO A 46 1.17 10.40 -3.12
CA PRO A 46 1.74 11.30 -4.11
C PRO A 46 2.22 10.59 -5.38
N ALA A 47 2.33 9.26 -5.46
CA ALA A 47 2.75 8.57 -6.68
C ALA A 47 1.79 8.82 -7.87
N ALA A 48 2.33 8.95 -9.08
CA ALA A 48 1.55 9.24 -10.28
C ALA A 48 0.43 8.22 -10.54
N ALA A 49 0.73 6.92 -10.40
CA ALA A 49 -0.27 5.86 -10.55
C ALA A 49 -1.41 5.96 -9.52
N ALA A 50 -1.11 6.32 -8.27
CA ALA A 50 -2.11 6.47 -7.23
C ALA A 50 -3.02 7.68 -7.49
N ARG A 51 -2.45 8.82 -7.88
CA ARG A 51 -3.23 10.02 -8.22
C ARG A 51 -4.12 9.80 -9.44
N GLN A 52 -3.61 9.12 -10.47
CA GLN A 52 -4.39 8.79 -11.66
C GLN A 52 -5.51 7.80 -11.33
N THR A 53 -5.24 6.81 -10.47
CA THR A 53 -6.28 5.87 -9.99
C THR A 53 -7.35 6.60 -9.17
N ALA A 54 -6.96 7.53 -8.29
CA ALA A 54 -7.90 8.37 -7.54
C ALA A 54 -8.77 9.25 -8.46
N ALA A 55 -8.19 9.79 -9.52
CA ALA A 55 -8.91 10.58 -10.53
C ALA A 55 -9.98 9.77 -11.30
N TRP A 56 -9.88 8.43 -11.32
CA TRP A 56 -10.92 7.57 -11.87
C TRP A 56 -12.12 7.40 -10.93
N ILE A 57 -11.95 7.67 -9.63
CA ILE A 57 -13.00 7.61 -8.60
C ILE A 57 -13.74 8.95 -8.52
N THR A 58 -13.00 10.05 -8.48
CA THR A 58 -13.51 11.41 -8.27
C THR A 58 -12.61 12.46 -8.91
N SER A 59 -13.19 13.60 -9.30
CA SER A 59 -12.44 14.76 -9.79
C SER A 59 -11.77 15.57 -8.68
N GLN A 60 -12.13 15.34 -7.42
CA GLN A 60 -11.61 16.06 -6.25
C GLN A 60 -11.08 15.07 -5.22
N PHE A 61 -9.77 15.10 -4.98
CA PHE A 61 -9.09 14.30 -3.97
C PHE A 61 -7.91 15.09 -3.38
N THR A 62 -7.45 14.70 -2.20
CA THR A 62 -6.24 15.24 -1.58
C THR A 62 -5.08 14.25 -1.68
N THR A 63 -3.86 14.74 -1.47
CA THR A 63 -2.65 13.91 -1.45
C THR A 63 -2.07 13.91 -0.04
N ASP A 64 -1.70 12.73 0.46
CA ASP A 64 -1.04 12.58 1.76
C ASP A 64 0.22 11.68 1.62
N PRO A 65 1.43 12.25 1.82
CA PRO A 65 2.70 11.52 1.75
C PRO A 65 2.79 10.35 2.73
N ALA A 66 2.01 10.33 3.81
CA ALA A 66 2.02 9.23 4.76
C ALA A 66 1.52 7.90 4.15
N PHE A 67 0.86 7.96 2.99
CA PHE A 67 0.44 6.79 2.22
C PHE A 67 1.31 6.52 0.99
N ASP A 68 2.51 7.11 0.88
CA ASP A 68 3.42 6.82 -0.23
C ASP A 68 4.07 5.43 -0.13
N ASP A 69 4.71 4.96 -1.20
CA ASP A 69 5.43 3.69 -1.21
C ASP A 69 6.71 3.79 -0.36
N ILE A 70 7.40 2.66 -0.14
CA ILE A 70 8.75 2.68 0.42
C ILE A 70 9.64 3.53 -0.47
N ASP A 71 10.42 4.43 0.14
CA ASP A 71 11.53 5.03 -0.58
C ASP A 71 12.62 3.98 -0.82
N TYR A 72 12.66 3.45 -2.05
CA TYR A 72 13.66 2.48 -2.47
C TYR A 72 15.06 3.07 -2.70
N GLY A 73 15.29 4.36 -2.43
CA GLY A 73 16.62 4.98 -2.50
C GLY A 73 17.33 4.71 -3.83
N ARG A 74 18.55 4.17 -3.78
CA ARG A 74 19.35 3.91 -5.00
C ARG A 74 18.80 2.79 -5.89
N TRP A 75 17.86 1.98 -5.41
CA TRP A 75 17.25 0.91 -6.22
C TRP A 75 16.15 1.41 -7.14
N ARG A 76 15.62 2.62 -6.92
CA ARG A 76 14.52 3.20 -7.70
C ARG A 76 14.81 3.12 -9.21
N GLY A 77 13.83 2.64 -9.96
CA GLY A 77 13.91 2.51 -11.40
C GLY A 77 14.75 1.33 -11.89
N HIS A 78 15.58 0.67 -11.07
CA HIS A 78 16.37 -0.49 -11.48
C HIS A 78 15.52 -1.77 -11.55
N ALA A 79 15.98 -2.72 -12.37
CA ALA A 79 15.34 -4.03 -12.44
C ALA A 79 15.64 -4.81 -11.16
N VAL A 80 14.60 -5.44 -10.58
CA VAL A 80 14.76 -6.22 -9.34
C VAL A 80 15.79 -7.33 -9.53
N ARG A 81 15.79 -8.00 -10.69
CA ARG A 81 16.79 -9.05 -10.99
C ARG A 81 18.22 -8.51 -11.04
N GLU A 82 18.39 -7.28 -11.52
CA GLU A 82 19.71 -6.67 -11.69
C GLU A 82 20.30 -6.36 -10.32
N ILE A 83 19.52 -5.73 -9.45
CA ILE A 83 19.90 -5.47 -8.06
C ILE A 83 20.16 -6.79 -7.31
N ALA A 84 19.34 -7.82 -7.50
CA ALA A 84 19.56 -9.13 -6.88
C ALA A 84 20.86 -9.81 -7.34
N GLN A 85 21.35 -9.51 -8.55
CA GLN A 85 22.63 -10.03 -9.07
C GLN A 85 23.82 -9.19 -8.58
N GLN A 86 23.67 -7.86 -8.57
CA GLN A 86 24.75 -6.93 -8.21
C GLN A 86 24.95 -6.83 -6.70
N GLU A 87 23.88 -6.93 -5.92
CA GLU A 87 23.86 -6.71 -4.48
C GLU A 87 23.09 -7.82 -3.71
N PRO A 88 23.42 -9.12 -3.89
CA PRO A 88 22.63 -10.23 -3.34
C PRO A 88 22.48 -10.20 -1.82
N GLU A 89 23.55 -9.84 -1.09
CA GLU A 89 23.53 -9.75 0.38
C GLU A 89 22.63 -8.61 0.87
N ASN A 90 22.62 -7.49 0.16
CA ASN A 90 21.77 -6.33 0.49
C ASN A 90 20.28 -6.64 0.27
N VAL A 91 19.96 -7.36 -0.81
CA VAL A 91 18.61 -7.85 -1.07
C VAL A 91 18.17 -8.88 -0.03
N ALA A 92 19.04 -9.83 0.33
CA ALA A 92 18.74 -10.82 1.36
C ALA A 92 18.47 -10.16 2.72
N ALA A 93 19.31 -9.19 3.11
CA ALA A 93 19.10 -8.40 4.33
C ALA A 93 17.74 -7.70 4.31
N TRP A 94 17.41 -7.00 3.22
CA TRP A 94 16.13 -6.30 3.07
C TRP A 94 14.90 -7.20 3.15
N LEU A 95 14.99 -8.44 2.62
CA LEU A 95 13.92 -9.42 2.69
C LEU A 95 13.81 -10.15 4.05
N SER A 96 14.79 -9.99 4.95
CA SER A 96 14.85 -10.72 6.22
C SER A 96 14.67 -9.85 7.45
N ASP A 97 14.98 -8.54 7.35
CA ASP A 97 14.92 -7.59 8.44
C ASP A 97 14.09 -6.36 8.05
N VAL A 98 13.00 -6.14 8.80
CA VAL A 98 12.07 -5.03 8.60
C VAL A 98 12.69 -3.66 8.89
N ASN A 99 13.85 -3.62 9.56
CA ASN A 99 14.61 -2.40 9.83
C ASN A 99 15.70 -2.14 8.79
N ALA A 100 15.96 -3.09 7.89
CA ALA A 100 17.00 -2.94 6.88
C ALA A 100 16.69 -1.75 5.96
N ARG A 101 17.74 -0.98 5.68
CA ARG A 101 17.71 0.16 4.75
C ARG A 101 18.79 -0.02 3.71
N SER A 102 18.99 -1.26 3.26
CA SER A 102 20.11 -1.63 2.39
C SER A 102 20.16 -0.76 1.15
N HIS A 103 19.01 -0.36 0.59
CA HIS A 103 18.86 0.51 -0.57
C HIS A 103 19.05 2.02 -0.28
N GLY A 104 19.23 2.40 0.99
CA GLY A 104 19.52 3.78 1.42
C GLY A 104 18.31 4.68 1.64
N GLY A 105 17.10 4.15 1.51
CA GLY A 105 15.85 4.91 1.68
C GLY A 105 15.10 4.52 2.95
N GLU A 106 13.81 4.16 2.85
CA GLU A 106 12.92 3.88 3.98
C GLU A 106 12.90 2.38 4.37
N SER A 107 12.79 2.03 5.65
CA SER A 107 12.59 0.63 6.07
C SER A 107 11.10 0.29 6.19
N ILE A 108 10.75 -1.00 6.22
CA ILE A 108 9.37 -1.46 6.47
C ILE A 108 8.86 -0.97 7.83
N ALA A 109 9.72 -0.92 8.84
CA ALA A 109 9.37 -0.39 10.16
C ALA A 109 8.97 1.09 10.12
N VAL A 110 9.73 1.93 9.41
CA VAL A 110 9.44 3.36 9.25
C VAL A 110 8.16 3.57 8.45
N LEU A 111 7.96 2.81 7.37
CA LEU A 111 6.70 2.77 6.62
C LEU A 111 5.51 2.47 7.56
N ALA A 112 5.61 1.40 8.36
CA ALA A 112 4.52 0.99 9.24
C ALA A 112 4.21 2.06 10.30
N GLU A 113 5.23 2.69 10.87
CA GLU A 113 5.06 3.79 11.83
C GLU A 113 4.26 4.96 11.23
N ARG A 114 4.64 5.45 10.03
CA ARG A 114 3.90 6.55 9.39
C ARG A 114 2.48 6.17 8.99
N VAL A 115 2.26 4.92 8.58
CA VAL A 115 0.92 4.41 8.25
C VAL A 115 0.05 4.34 9.50
N GLY A 116 0.58 3.86 10.63
CA GLY A 116 -0.10 3.87 11.92
C GLY A 116 -0.51 5.28 12.35
N GLN A 117 0.43 6.23 12.31
CA GLN A 117 0.17 7.64 12.62
C GLN A 117 -0.89 8.25 11.68
N ALA A 118 -0.88 7.89 10.39
CA ALA A 118 -1.90 8.35 9.45
C ALA A 118 -3.29 7.80 9.77
N LEU A 119 -3.40 6.52 10.12
CA LEU A 119 -4.66 5.92 10.55
C LEU A 119 -5.16 6.56 11.84
N GLU A 120 -4.29 6.83 12.82
CA GLU A 120 -4.66 7.56 14.03
C GLU A 120 -5.16 8.98 13.73
N ARG A 121 -4.51 9.70 12.81
CA ARG A 121 -5.01 11.02 12.36
C ARG A 121 -6.40 10.92 11.76
N ILE A 122 -6.66 9.94 10.91
CA ILE A 122 -7.98 9.72 10.30
C ILE A 122 -9.02 9.35 11.36
N ALA A 123 -8.69 8.48 12.31
CA ALA A 123 -9.58 8.08 13.41
C ALA A 123 -10.02 9.29 14.26
N ASN A 124 -9.12 10.24 14.48
CA ASN A 124 -9.38 11.45 15.26
C ASN A 124 -10.08 12.56 14.46
N ASP A 125 -10.21 12.42 13.14
CA ASP A 125 -10.92 13.36 12.29
C ASP A 125 -12.41 12.98 12.22
N ALA A 126 -13.25 13.71 12.95
CA ALA A 126 -14.69 13.49 13.00
C ALA A 126 -15.46 14.08 11.81
N SER A 127 -14.78 14.63 10.79
CA SER A 127 -15.43 15.28 9.64
C SER A 127 -16.15 14.30 8.71
N HIS A 128 -15.79 13.02 8.74
CA HIS A 128 -16.28 12.02 7.80
C HIS A 128 -16.61 10.70 8.50
N GLU A 129 -17.62 9.98 8.00
CA GLU A 129 -17.93 8.63 8.49
C GLU A 129 -17.12 7.55 7.76
N CYS A 130 -16.66 7.85 6.53
CA CYS A 130 -15.90 6.96 5.68
C CYS A 130 -15.00 7.75 4.72
N CYS A 131 -13.80 7.24 4.39
CA CYS A 131 -12.95 7.76 3.32
C CYS A 131 -12.27 6.64 2.51
N VAL A 132 -11.81 6.99 1.31
CA VAL A 132 -11.01 6.09 0.44
C VAL A 132 -9.59 6.62 0.36
N VAL A 133 -8.60 5.76 0.55
CA VAL A 133 -7.19 6.06 0.35
C VAL A 133 -6.63 5.21 -0.78
N VAL A 134 -6.21 5.84 -1.86
CA VAL A 134 -5.56 5.18 -2.99
C VAL A 134 -4.05 5.16 -2.78
N THR A 135 -3.47 3.97 -2.66
CA THR A 135 -2.10 3.77 -2.17
C THR A 135 -1.44 2.50 -2.77
N HIS A 136 -0.38 2.01 -2.15
CA HIS A 136 0.49 0.93 -2.63
C HIS A 136 0.20 -0.37 -1.88
N ALA A 137 0.52 -1.50 -2.51
CA ALA A 137 0.33 -2.81 -1.90
C ALA A 137 1.04 -2.93 -0.54
N ILE A 138 2.26 -2.41 -0.40
CA ILE A 138 3.01 -2.50 0.87
C ILE A 138 2.37 -1.66 2.00
N VAL A 139 1.77 -0.51 1.67
CA VAL A 139 1.03 0.33 2.62
C VAL A 139 -0.23 -0.38 3.11
N VAL A 140 -0.98 -1.01 2.20
CA VAL A 140 -2.16 -1.82 2.56
C VAL A 140 -1.77 -2.99 3.46
N LYS A 141 -0.68 -3.70 3.14
CA LYS A 141 -0.17 -4.81 3.97
C LYS A 141 0.31 -4.32 5.35
N ALA A 142 0.97 -3.17 5.42
CA ALA A 142 1.39 -2.57 6.69
C ALA A 142 0.19 -2.23 7.57
N ALA A 143 -0.83 -1.55 7.02
CA ALA A 143 -2.07 -1.28 7.73
C ALA A 143 -2.74 -2.57 8.21
N LEU A 144 -2.79 -3.59 7.36
CA LEU A 144 -3.38 -4.89 7.71
C LEU A 144 -2.67 -5.56 8.89
N ALA A 145 -1.33 -5.59 8.86
CA ALA A 145 -0.54 -6.17 9.95
C ALA A 145 -0.73 -5.41 11.26
N LEU A 146 -0.72 -4.06 11.22
CA LEU A 146 -0.96 -3.22 12.39
C LEU A 146 -2.33 -3.49 13.02
N VAL A 147 -3.39 -3.49 12.19
CA VAL A 147 -4.77 -3.72 12.65
C VAL A 147 -4.96 -5.13 13.21
N ARG A 148 -4.25 -6.13 12.68
CA ARG A 148 -4.34 -7.52 13.16
C ARG A 148 -3.37 -7.84 14.30
N GLY A 149 -2.48 -6.93 14.67
CA GLY A 149 -1.39 -7.21 15.61
C GLY A 149 -0.41 -8.26 15.11
N GLU A 150 -0.25 -8.38 13.79
CA GLU A 150 0.71 -9.30 13.18
C GLU A 150 2.14 -8.71 13.15
N PRO A 151 3.20 -9.54 13.23
CA PRO A 151 4.56 -9.07 13.04
C PRO A 151 4.76 -8.48 11.64
N LEU A 152 5.50 -7.38 11.50
CA LEU A 152 5.74 -6.73 10.19
C LEU A 152 6.42 -7.66 9.15
N ALA A 153 7.11 -8.70 9.60
CA ALA A 153 7.65 -9.72 8.69
C ALA A 153 6.56 -10.49 7.91
N SER A 154 5.28 -10.43 8.33
CA SER A 154 4.17 -11.06 7.61
C SER A 154 3.87 -10.38 6.27
N LEU A 155 4.22 -9.10 6.09
CA LEU A 155 4.00 -8.33 4.85
C LEU A 155 4.55 -9.05 3.62
N LEU A 156 5.73 -9.69 3.76
CA LEU A 156 6.42 -10.38 2.68
C LEU A 156 5.69 -11.64 2.20
N LYS A 157 4.76 -12.16 3.01
CA LYS A 157 3.95 -13.35 2.72
C LYS A 157 2.57 -13.00 2.16
N MET A 158 2.20 -11.73 2.17
CA MET A 158 0.93 -11.26 1.62
C MET A 158 1.09 -10.99 0.14
N ASP A 159 0.10 -11.38 -0.66
CA ASP A 159 0.00 -11.03 -2.07
C ASP A 159 -1.21 -10.14 -2.28
N LEU A 160 -1.03 -9.00 -2.93
CA LEU A 160 -2.08 -8.03 -3.24
C LEU A 160 -1.94 -7.64 -4.71
N MET A 161 -3.01 -7.85 -5.47
CA MET A 161 -3.04 -7.44 -6.87
C MET A 161 -3.31 -5.95 -6.97
N PRO A 162 -2.89 -5.28 -8.06
CA PRO A 162 -3.41 -3.96 -8.39
C PRO A 162 -4.93 -3.86 -8.21
N LEU A 163 -5.39 -2.73 -7.69
CA LEU A 163 -6.82 -2.43 -7.51
C LEU A 163 -7.53 -3.33 -6.47
N SER A 164 -6.78 -4.14 -5.73
CA SER A 164 -7.28 -4.80 -4.51
C SER A 164 -7.57 -3.75 -3.44
N SER A 165 -8.62 -3.98 -2.64
CA SER A 165 -8.96 -3.10 -1.52
C SER A 165 -9.25 -3.85 -0.23
N ILE A 166 -9.00 -3.19 0.91
CA ILE A 166 -9.47 -3.63 2.23
C ILE A 166 -10.30 -2.55 2.89
N TRP A 167 -11.18 -2.98 3.79
CA TRP A 167 -12.01 -2.10 4.61
C TRP A 167 -11.56 -2.19 6.06
N LEU A 168 -11.28 -1.04 6.65
CA LEU A 168 -10.93 -0.89 8.06
C LEU A 168 -12.05 -0.13 8.77
N ASP A 169 -12.54 -0.68 9.87
CA ASP A 169 -13.52 -0.02 10.73
C ASP A 169 -12.84 0.40 12.04
N TYR A 170 -13.01 1.67 12.41
CA TYR A 170 -12.59 2.20 13.69
C TYR A 170 -13.76 2.28 14.66
N ASP A 171 -13.64 1.57 15.79
CA ASP A 171 -14.52 1.67 16.94
C ASP A 171 -14.01 2.74 17.89
N ALA A 172 -14.66 3.91 17.89
CA ALA A 172 -14.28 5.03 18.73
C ALA A 172 -14.52 4.77 20.24
N ALA A 173 -15.41 3.84 20.61
CA ALA A 173 -15.63 3.50 22.01
C ALA A 173 -14.50 2.65 22.58
N GLN A 174 -13.91 1.78 21.74
CA GLN A 174 -12.78 0.93 22.13
C GLN A 174 -11.42 1.52 21.75
N GLY A 175 -11.38 2.51 20.87
CA GLY A 175 -10.15 3.06 20.32
C GLY A 175 -9.41 2.09 19.40
N THR A 176 -10.10 1.13 18.79
CA THR A 176 -9.49 0.02 18.04
C THR A 176 -9.92 0.01 16.59
N TRP A 177 -9.00 -0.42 15.73
CA TRP A 177 -9.26 -0.73 14.33
C TRP A 177 -9.57 -2.22 14.17
N SER A 178 -10.43 -2.54 13.21
CA SER A 178 -10.73 -3.92 12.79
C SER A 178 -10.88 -3.98 11.27
N THR A 179 -10.76 -5.17 10.67
CA THR A 179 -10.98 -5.34 9.23
C THR A 179 -12.40 -5.84 8.96
N ARG A 180 -13.11 -5.22 8.01
CA ARG A 180 -14.40 -5.71 7.48
C ARG A 180 -14.19 -6.46 6.17
N ASN A 181 -15.01 -7.51 5.94
CA ASN A 181 -15.20 -8.27 4.69
C ASN A 181 -14.13 -8.03 3.61
N PHE A 182 -13.16 -8.93 3.58
CA PHE A 182 -12.13 -9.01 2.56
C PHE A 182 -12.77 -9.42 1.22
N ASP A 183 -12.84 -8.53 0.24
CA ASP A 183 -13.28 -8.93 -1.11
C ASP A 183 -12.19 -9.82 -1.74
N ALA A 184 -12.55 -11.07 -2.02
CA ALA A 184 -11.67 -12.20 -2.32
C ALA A 184 -11.07 -12.17 -3.75
N SER A 185 -10.95 -11.00 -4.37
CA SER A 185 -10.09 -10.83 -5.56
C SER A 185 -8.60 -10.85 -5.19
N VAL A 186 -8.27 -10.70 -3.91
CA VAL A 186 -6.96 -10.95 -3.33
C VAL A 186 -6.72 -12.46 -3.15
N ARG A 187 -5.86 -13.06 -3.99
CA ARG A 187 -5.36 -14.41 -3.76
C ARG A 187 -4.26 -14.38 -2.70
N LEU A 188 -4.58 -14.65 -1.44
CA LEU A 188 -3.55 -15.05 -0.47
C LEU A 188 -3.00 -16.41 -0.92
N LYS A 189 -1.83 -16.45 -1.57
CA LYS A 189 -1.07 -17.69 -1.65
C LYS A 189 -0.61 -18.04 -0.25
N ARG A 190 -1.29 -18.99 0.36
CA ARG A 190 -0.78 -19.73 1.52
C ARG A 190 0.50 -20.42 1.06
N ILE A 191 1.66 -19.86 1.44
CA ILE A 191 2.94 -20.56 1.26
C ILE A 191 2.97 -21.62 2.37
N ASP A 192 2.46 -22.81 2.06
CA ASP A 192 2.76 -23.97 2.88
C ASP A 192 4.27 -24.23 2.74
N SER A 193 4.96 -24.17 3.86
CA SER A 193 6.37 -24.50 4.00
C SER A 193 6.58 -25.97 3.64
N ALA A 194 7.39 -26.21 2.60
CA ALA A 194 8.00 -27.51 2.34
C ALA A 194 9.10 -27.80 3.37
#